data_AF-A0A8H5SI22-F1
#
_entry.id   AF-A0A8H5SI22-F1
#
_cell.length_a   1.000
_cell.length_b   1.000
_cell.length_c   1.000
_cell.angle_alpha   90.00
_cell.angle_beta   90.00
_cell.angle_gamma   90.00
#
_symmetry.space_group_name_H-M   'P 1'
#
loop_
_entity.id
_entity.type
_entity.pdbx_description
1 polymer ?
#
loop_
_entity_poly.entity_id
_entity_poly.type
_entity_poly.pdbx_seq_one_letter_code
_entity_poly.pdbx_strand_id
1 'polypeptide(L)'
;MGGKQTPSRSVNELLANLRRTSISPSSTSQSALPVAAPSVPPAIREILQIPDTPAPAPRRLARQRFDGNGRRLPAGPPPPRSWVARNSSDAAHEASSVSQSRLKSRGLEDTCLPGTYLPDRGSLIDIVLQKLAYEWAFHRVYNQYHLYFVPNHLKAALIRYVGIASEAGLSLSDLKLILLPPPDTFDETELNSLTASNPEVNYLDLSGSACRSIKLKEISDLLFPAREDQPTTELQESWDASDSIPSPPRTLLPNLTHLSLALHPGHASSASWKQLLSLSPKLTTLTHLSLAYWPEPCLTPRSRLATVSSPQGRYAYGGTNLYSHSLDHDWSEALLVLRMLSKNLYALEFLDLTGCCPWFPALMAETGHDFVNWADHWGKITELRLYTGWTPGPDAMPSERLRYREGVQTAKDVERHIRTMRAGKGRFIVVERDSLDDI
;
A
#
# COMPACT_ATOMS: atom_id res chain seq x y z
N MET A 1 -56.11 -15.76 28.86
CA MET A 1 -55.45 -14.43 28.92
C MET A 1 -54.90 -14.13 27.52
N GLY A 2 -55.57 -13.24 26.79
CA GLY A 2 -55.39 -13.02 25.35
C GLY A 2 -54.43 -11.87 25.00
N GLY A 3 -53.75 -12.03 23.87
CA GLY A 3 -52.58 -11.30 23.38
C GLY A 3 -52.71 -9.79 23.17
N LYS A 4 -51.56 -9.12 23.29
CA LYS A 4 -51.32 -7.69 23.09
C LYS A 4 -51.12 -7.42 21.59
N GLN A 5 -52.04 -6.70 20.96
CA GLN A 5 -51.92 -6.24 19.57
C GLN A 5 -50.98 -5.03 19.48
N THR A 6 -50.05 -5.05 18.53
CA THR A 6 -49.29 -3.87 18.08
C THR A 6 -50.06 -3.12 16.98
N PRO A 7 -50.08 -1.78 16.97
CA PRO A 7 -50.80 -1.04 15.94
C PRO A 7 -50.05 -1.07 14.59
N SER A 8 -50.77 -1.39 13.53
CA SER A 8 -50.31 -1.30 12.14
C SER A 8 -50.14 0.17 11.73
N ARG A 9 -49.00 0.51 11.11
CA ARG A 9 -48.73 1.84 10.55
C ARG A 9 -49.84 2.28 9.61
N SER A 10 -50.36 3.49 9.80
CA SER A 10 -51.46 4.00 8.99
C SER A 10 -50.99 4.40 7.59
N VAL A 11 -51.85 4.23 6.60
CA VAL A 11 -51.59 4.56 5.18
C VAL A 11 -51.19 6.03 5.01
N ASN A 12 -51.73 6.93 5.84
CA ASN A 12 -51.38 8.35 5.83
C ASN A 12 -49.94 8.61 6.26
N GLU A 13 -49.39 7.78 7.14
CA GLU A 13 -48.01 7.85 7.61
C GLU A 13 -47.03 7.39 6.52
N LEU A 14 -47.42 6.37 5.75
CA LEU A 14 -46.70 5.91 4.56
C LEU A 14 -46.68 6.99 3.46
N LEU A 15 -47.82 7.62 3.19
CA LEU A 15 -47.93 8.71 2.22
C LEU A 15 -47.12 9.96 2.64
N ALA A 16 -47.10 10.29 3.94
CA ALA A 16 -46.30 11.40 4.46
C ALA A 16 -44.79 11.14 4.38
N ASN A 17 -44.35 9.89 4.52
CA ASN A 17 -42.94 9.52 4.33
C ASN A 17 -42.54 9.53 2.85
N LEU A 18 -43.43 9.08 1.96
CA LEU A 18 -43.18 9.08 0.51
C LEU A 18 -43.05 10.51 -0.05
N ARG A 19 -43.87 11.44 0.45
CA ARG A 19 -43.77 12.87 0.11
C ARG A 19 -42.50 13.53 0.63
N ARG A 20 -41.92 13.03 1.73
CA ARG A 20 -40.66 13.55 2.29
C ARG A 20 -39.43 13.01 1.56
N THR A 21 -39.50 11.81 0.98
CA THR A 21 -38.37 11.23 0.22
C THR A 21 -38.22 11.79 -1.19
N SER A 22 -39.25 12.43 -1.76
CA SER A 22 -39.22 12.96 -3.13
C SER A 22 -38.69 14.39 -3.27
N ILE A 23 -38.36 15.08 -2.17
CA ILE A 23 -38.03 16.52 -2.16
C ILE A 23 -36.59 16.78 -1.65
N SER A 24 -35.63 15.90 -1.93
CA SER A 24 -34.20 16.19 -1.72
C SER A 24 -33.53 16.57 -3.05
N PRO A 25 -33.16 17.84 -3.28
CA PRO A 25 -32.53 18.29 -4.52
C PRO A 25 -31.00 18.19 -4.44
N SER A 26 -30.47 17.01 -4.12
CA SER A 26 -29.01 16.81 -4.07
C SER A 26 -28.63 15.35 -4.30
N SER A 27 -28.80 14.88 -5.53
CA SER A 27 -28.00 13.80 -6.11
C SER A 27 -28.31 13.65 -7.59
N THR A 28 -27.50 14.28 -8.43
CA THR A 28 -27.43 13.98 -9.85
C THR A 28 -26.62 12.69 -10.03
N SER A 29 -27.17 11.56 -9.55
CA SER A 29 -26.73 10.23 -9.94
C SER A 29 -27.77 9.67 -10.88
N GLN A 30 -27.35 9.43 -12.13
CA GLN A 30 -28.15 8.80 -13.17
C GLN A 30 -28.55 7.39 -12.73
N SER A 31 -29.67 7.29 -12.02
CA SER A 31 -30.37 6.03 -11.83
C SER A 31 -31.08 5.73 -13.14
N ALA A 32 -30.62 4.69 -13.84
CA ALA A 32 -31.31 4.16 -15.01
C ALA A 32 -32.72 3.72 -14.59
N LEU A 33 -33.72 4.52 -14.96
CA LEU A 33 -35.13 4.18 -14.74
C LEU A 33 -35.51 2.97 -15.60
N PRO A 34 -36.33 2.03 -15.09
CA PRO A 34 -36.82 0.91 -15.88
C PRO A 34 -37.66 1.42 -17.06
N VAL A 35 -37.46 0.81 -18.24
CA VAL A 35 -37.95 1.20 -19.58
C VAL A 35 -39.47 1.08 -19.77
N ALA A 36 -40.26 0.92 -18.71
CA ALA A 36 -41.71 0.71 -18.81
C ALA A 36 -42.48 1.54 -17.77
N ALA A 37 -42.56 2.85 -17.99
CA ALA A 37 -43.56 3.69 -17.34
C ALA A 37 -44.65 4.06 -18.38
N PRO A 38 -45.95 3.93 -18.06
CA PRO A 38 -47.03 4.29 -18.97
C PRO A 38 -47.02 5.81 -19.23
N SER A 39 -47.01 6.21 -20.50
CA SER A 39 -47.03 7.62 -20.90
C SER A 39 -48.41 8.23 -20.67
N VAL A 40 -48.47 9.33 -19.93
CA VAL A 40 -49.70 10.10 -19.72
C VAL A 40 -49.96 11.04 -20.92
N PRO A 41 -51.21 11.17 -21.40
CA PRO A 41 -51.59 12.08 -22.49
C PRO A 41 -51.31 13.56 -22.19
N PRO A 42 -51.03 14.39 -23.21
CA PRO A 42 -50.52 15.77 -23.05
C PRO A 42 -51.47 16.69 -22.27
N ALA A 43 -52.79 16.55 -22.45
CA ALA A 43 -53.78 17.38 -21.75
C ALA A 43 -53.76 17.21 -20.21
N ILE A 44 -53.32 16.04 -19.71
CA ILE A 44 -53.20 15.78 -18.27
C ILE A 44 -51.81 16.19 -17.74
N ARG A 45 -50.78 16.22 -18.61
CA ARG A 45 -49.44 16.71 -18.24
C ARG A 45 -49.43 18.21 -17.92
N GLU A 46 -50.18 18.98 -18.69
CA GLU A 46 -50.27 20.44 -18.54
C GLU A 46 -50.92 20.84 -17.20
N ILE A 47 -51.93 20.06 -16.76
CA ILE A 47 -52.61 20.25 -15.48
C ILE A 47 -51.71 19.85 -14.30
N LEU A 48 -50.87 18.83 -14.47
CA LEU A 48 -50.03 18.27 -13.40
C LEU A 48 -48.60 18.87 -13.34
N GLN A 49 -48.29 19.87 -14.19
CA GLN A 49 -46.96 20.49 -14.30
C GLN A 49 -45.80 19.48 -14.43
N ILE A 50 -46.04 18.36 -15.14
CA ILE A 50 -45.01 17.34 -15.34
C ILE A 50 -44.06 17.82 -16.45
N PRO A 51 -42.73 17.82 -16.24
CA PRO A 51 -41.76 18.23 -17.26
C PRO A 51 -41.87 17.36 -18.51
N ASP A 52 -41.73 17.98 -19.68
CA ASP A 52 -41.78 17.25 -20.94
C ASP A 52 -40.65 16.23 -21.06
N THR A 53 -41.04 15.01 -21.44
CA THR A 53 -40.10 13.92 -21.71
C THR A 53 -39.18 14.33 -22.87
N PRO A 54 -37.85 14.35 -22.67
CA PRO A 54 -36.92 14.78 -23.71
C PRO A 54 -37.05 13.89 -24.95
N ALA A 55 -36.92 14.50 -26.13
CA ALA A 55 -37.00 13.78 -27.40
C ALA A 55 -35.97 12.63 -27.40
N PRO A 56 -36.36 11.41 -27.83
CA PRO A 56 -35.43 10.30 -27.89
C PRO A 56 -34.27 10.66 -28.81
N ALA A 57 -33.05 10.32 -28.39
CA ALA A 57 -31.85 10.59 -29.16
C ALA A 57 -32.01 10.08 -30.60
N PRO A 58 -31.56 10.83 -31.62
CA PRO A 58 -31.68 10.42 -33.00
C PRO A 58 -31.02 9.05 -33.18
N ARG A 59 -31.81 8.06 -33.62
CA ARG A 59 -31.30 6.72 -33.93
C ARG A 59 -30.19 6.89 -34.97
N ARG A 60 -28.95 6.54 -34.60
CA ARG A 60 -27.84 6.45 -35.57
C ARG A 60 -28.30 5.49 -36.66
N LEU A 61 -28.46 5.99 -37.88
CA LEU A 61 -28.77 5.17 -39.05
C LEU A 61 -27.64 4.15 -39.20
N ALA A 62 -27.88 2.89 -38.87
CA ALA A 62 -27.00 1.82 -39.28
C ALA A 62 -26.89 1.93 -40.81
N ARG A 63 -25.68 2.12 -41.34
CA ARG A 63 -25.43 2.25 -42.78
C ARG A 63 -26.06 1.06 -43.50
N GLN A 64 -27.22 1.28 -44.13
CA GLN A 64 -27.90 0.26 -44.91
C GLN A 64 -27.06 0.00 -46.13
N ARG A 65 -26.55 -1.22 -46.25
CA ARG A 65 -25.77 -1.63 -47.41
C ARG A 65 -26.75 -2.02 -48.51
N PHE A 66 -26.73 -1.29 -49.61
CA PHE A 66 -27.47 -1.61 -50.83
C PHE A 66 -26.51 -2.24 -51.84
N ASP A 67 -27.00 -3.14 -52.68
CA ASP A 67 -26.24 -3.63 -53.83
C ASP A 67 -26.17 -2.56 -54.95
N GLY A 68 -25.40 -2.83 -56.00
CA GLY A 68 -25.27 -1.92 -57.17
C GLY A 68 -26.58 -1.66 -57.93
N ASN A 69 -27.64 -2.42 -57.66
CA ASN A 69 -28.97 -2.26 -58.24
C ASN A 69 -29.99 -1.68 -57.23
N GLY A 70 -29.54 -1.16 -56.09
CA GLY A 70 -30.37 -0.46 -55.10
C GLY A 70 -31.23 -1.38 -54.22
N ARG A 71 -30.98 -2.69 -54.17
CA ARG A 71 -31.68 -3.62 -53.27
C ARG A 71 -30.96 -3.72 -51.93
N ARG A 72 -31.74 -3.80 -50.84
CA ARG A 72 -31.20 -3.94 -49.48
C ARG A 72 -30.54 -5.30 -49.31
N LEU A 73 -29.27 -5.32 -48.92
CA LEU A 73 -28.57 -6.55 -48.59
C LEU A 73 -29.06 -7.09 -47.24
N PRO A 74 -29.23 -8.42 -47.09
CA PRO A 74 -29.59 -9.02 -45.81
C PRO A 74 -28.51 -8.74 -44.77
N ALA A 75 -28.92 -8.62 -43.50
CA ALA A 75 -27.99 -8.42 -42.40
C ALA A 75 -26.98 -9.59 -42.38
N GLY A 76 -25.70 -9.26 -42.47
CA GLY A 76 -24.64 -10.26 -42.36
C GLY A 76 -24.65 -10.93 -40.98
N PRO A 77 -24.04 -12.12 -40.86
CA PRO A 77 -23.87 -12.77 -39.57
C PRO A 77 -23.16 -11.81 -38.59
N PRO A 78 -23.53 -11.83 -37.30
CA PRO A 78 -22.85 -11.01 -36.31
C PRO A 78 -21.35 -11.33 -36.31
N PRO A 79 -20.48 -10.33 -36.06
CA PRO A 79 -19.05 -10.58 -35.97
C PRO A 79 -18.76 -11.66 -34.92
N PRO A 80 -17.73 -12.50 -35.13
CA PRO A 80 -17.31 -13.50 -34.16
C PRO A 80 -17.13 -12.87 -32.78
N ARG A 81 -17.54 -13.57 -31.72
CA ARG A 81 -17.37 -13.08 -30.35
C ARG A 81 -15.92 -12.74 -30.02
N SER A 82 -14.95 -13.42 -30.63
CA SER A 82 -13.52 -13.13 -30.49
C SER A 82 -13.08 -11.77 -31.03
N TRP A 83 -13.85 -11.13 -31.93
CA TRP A 83 -13.55 -9.79 -32.45
C TRP A 83 -14.15 -8.67 -31.60
N VAL A 84 -15.21 -8.99 -30.83
CA VAL A 84 -15.89 -8.02 -29.95
C VAL A 84 -15.46 -8.22 -28.49
N ALA A 85 -14.92 -9.39 -28.15
CA ALA A 85 -14.30 -9.67 -26.87
C ALA A 85 -12.98 -8.92 -26.78
N ARG A 86 -13.06 -7.67 -26.32
CA ARG A 86 -11.91 -6.89 -25.91
C ARG A 86 -11.22 -7.66 -24.78
N ASN A 87 -9.99 -8.11 -25.01
CA ASN A 87 -9.20 -8.74 -23.96
C ASN A 87 -9.02 -7.73 -22.82
N SER A 88 -9.22 -8.18 -21.59
CA SER A 88 -9.03 -7.36 -20.39
C SER A 88 -7.60 -6.83 -20.29
N SER A 89 -6.62 -7.57 -20.84
CA SER A 89 -5.24 -7.12 -20.98
C SER A 89 -5.09 -5.90 -21.89
N ASP A 90 -5.72 -5.88 -23.07
CA ASP A 90 -5.63 -4.73 -23.99
C ASP A 90 -6.29 -3.48 -23.41
N ALA A 91 -7.41 -3.65 -22.70
CA ALA A 91 -8.04 -2.56 -21.98
C ALA A 91 -7.16 -2.02 -20.84
N ALA A 92 -6.46 -2.90 -20.12
CA ALA A 92 -5.53 -2.52 -19.06
C ALA A 92 -4.26 -1.85 -19.61
N HIS A 93 -3.73 -2.31 -20.75
CA HIS A 93 -2.58 -1.69 -21.41
C HIS A 93 -2.91 -0.30 -21.96
N GLU A 94 -4.07 -0.12 -22.62
CA GLU A 94 -4.54 1.20 -23.04
C GLU A 94 -4.73 2.13 -21.82
N ALA A 95 -5.42 1.67 -20.77
CA ALA A 95 -5.63 2.46 -19.56
C ALA A 95 -4.31 2.80 -18.83
N SER A 96 -3.34 1.88 -18.85
CA SER A 96 -2.00 2.10 -18.30
C SER A 96 -1.23 3.14 -19.12
N SER A 97 -1.24 3.05 -20.46
CA SER A 97 -0.57 4.02 -21.33
C SER A 97 -1.13 5.44 -21.18
N VAL A 98 -2.45 5.57 -21.10
CA VAL A 98 -3.13 6.87 -20.88
C VAL A 98 -2.87 7.38 -19.47
N SER A 99 -2.74 6.50 -18.48
CA SER A 99 -2.39 6.90 -17.11
C SER A 99 -0.92 7.27 -16.96
N GLN A 100 -0.01 6.61 -17.69
CA GLN A 100 1.42 6.95 -17.75
C GLN A 100 1.68 8.28 -18.48
N SER A 101 0.87 8.63 -19.50
CA SER A 101 0.92 9.96 -20.15
C SER A 101 0.47 11.07 -19.20
N ARG A 102 -0.54 10.78 -18.37
CA ARG A 102 -1.11 11.74 -17.40
C ARG A 102 -0.27 11.88 -16.13
N LEU A 103 0.29 10.79 -15.62
CA LEU A 103 1.02 10.74 -14.36
C LEU A 103 2.31 9.94 -14.57
N LYS A 104 3.44 10.57 -14.29
CA LYS A 104 4.74 9.89 -14.25
C LYS A 104 4.96 9.39 -12.82
N SER A 105 4.65 8.13 -12.56
CA SER A 105 4.96 7.51 -11.27
C SER A 105 6.46 7.45 -11.05
N ARG A 106 6.91 7.81 -9.85
CA ARG A 106 8.29 7.59 -9.43
C ARG A 106 8.48 6.09 -9.21
N GLY A 107 9.44 5.49 -9.89
CA GLY A 107 9.67 4.05 -9.79
C GLY A 107 10.16 3.67 -8.39
N LEU A 108 9.97 2.39 -8.01
CA LEU A 108 10.69 1.83 -6.86
C LEU A 108 12.22 1.89 -7.07
N GLU A 109 12.67 2.02 -8.32
CA GLU A 109 14.06 2.28 -8.67
C GLU A 109 14.65 3.51 -7.96
N ASP A 110 13.82 4.51 -7.63
CA ASP A 110 14.24 5.78 -7.04
C ASP A 110 14.12 5.81 -5.49
N THR A 111 13.66 4.72 -4.86
CA THR A 111 13.50 4.63 -3.38
C THR A 111 14.69 3.96 -2.69
N CYS A 112 15.90 4.12 -3.24
CA CYS A 112 17.11 3.52 -2.67
C CYS A 112 17.51 4.18 -1.35
N LEU A 113 17.84 3.39 -0.32
CA LEU A 113 18.30 3.93 0.96
C LEU A 113 19.71 4.52 0.82
N PRO A 114 19.99 5.69 1.42
CA PRO A 114 21.34 6.27 1.36
C PRO A 114 22.35 5.34 2.05
N GLY A 115 23.61 5.38 1.59
CA GLY A 115 24.68 4.53 2.14
C GLY A 115 24.62 3.05 1.73
N THR A 116 23.61 2.62 0.98
CA THR A 116 23.55 1.26 0.42
C THR A 116 24.28 1.17 -0.92
N TYR A 117 24.89 0.01 -1.19
CA TYR A 117 25.54 -0.23 -2.47
C TYR A 117 24.47 -0.58 -3.52
N LEU A 118 24.44 0.21 -4.59
CA LEU A 118 23.71 -0.10 -5.82
C LEU A 118 24.71 -0.01 -6.98
N PRO A 119 24.74 -1.00 -7.89
CA PRO A 119 25.60 -0.92 -9.07
C PRO A 119 25.31 0.33 -9.90
N ASP A 120 26.36 0.89 -10.50
CA ASP A 120 26.21 2.03 -11.42
C ASP A 120 25.37 1.61 -12.63
N ARG A 121 24.41 2.47 -13.02
CA ARG A 121 23.54 2.21 -14.17
C ARG A 121 24.38 1.97 -15.43
N GLY A 122 24.14 0.86 -16.12
CA GLY A 122 24.87 0.44 -17.32
C GLY A 122 26.23 -0.22 -17.06
N SER A 123 26.64 -0.38 -15.79
CA SER A 123 27.79 -1.21 -15.45
C SER A 123 27.52 -2.68 -15.77
N LEU A 124 28.58 -3.49 -15.93
CA LEU A 124 28.42 -4.92 -16.15
C LEU A 124 27.62 -5.59 -15.01
N ILE A 125 27.86 -5.16 -13.77
CA ILE A 125 27.14 -5.70 -12.60
C ILE A 125 25.65 -5.34 -12.67
N ASP A 126 25.31 -4.09 -12.98
CA ASP A 126 23.91 -3.64 -13.17
C ASP A 126 23.21 -4.46 -14.25
N ILE A 127 23.83 -4.59 -15.43
CA ILE A 127 23.27 -5.34 -16.55
C ILE A 127 23.08 -6.82 -16.16
N VAL A 128 24.05 -7.44 -15.49
CA VAL A 128 23.96 -8.84 -15.06
C VAL A 128 22.88 -9.03 -14.01
N LEU A 129 22.80 -8.19 -12.98
CA LEU A 129 21.74 -8.28 -11.96
C LEU A 129 20.35 -8.06 -12.57
N GLN A 130 20.22 -7.12 -13.51
CA GLN A 130 18.96 -6.87 -14.21
C GLN A 130 18.54 -8.10 -15.04
N LYS A 131 19.49 -8.74 -15.74
CA LYS A 131 19.23 -9.99 -16.49
C LYS A 131 18.87 -11.15 -15.58
N LEU A 132 19.61 -11.35 -14.48
CA LEU A 132 19.29 -12.36 -13.47
C LEU A 132 17.88 -12.16 -12.88
N ALA A 133 17.48 -10.90 -12.66
CA ALA A 133 16.17 -10.58 -12.14
C ALA A 133 15.04 -10.81 -13.16
N TYR A 134 15.26 -10.48 -14.43
CA TYR A 134 14.29 -10.73 -15.50
C TYR A 134 14.06 -12.23 -15.73
N GLU A 135 15.13 -13.03 -15.67
CA GLU A 135 15.09 -14.49 -15.84
C GLU A 135 15.04 -15.22 -14.48
N TRP A 136 14.56 -14.57 -13.42
CA TRP A 136 14.62 -15.11 -12.06
C TRP A 136 13.95 -16.48 -11.92
N ALA A 137 12.86 -16.73 -12.65
CA ALA A 137 12.15 -18.01 -12.66
C ALA A 137 13.04 -19.18 -13.11
N PHE A 138 14.02 -18.92 -13.98
CA PHE A 138 15.04 -19.89 -14.37
C PHE A 138 16.11 -20.03 -13.28
N HIS A 139 16.68 -18.91 -12.82
CA HIS A 139 17.79 -18.94 -11.87
C HIS A 139 17.43 -19.54 -10.51
N ARG A 140 16.22 -19.31 -10.00
CA ARG A 140 15.76 -19.91 -8.74
C ARG A 140 15.73 -21.44 -8.75
N VAL A 141 15.68 -22.07 -9.93
CA VAL A 141 15.66 -23.54 -10.07
C VAL A 141 17.05 -24.06 -10.41
N TYR A 142 17.64 -23.55 -11.49
CA TYR A 142 18.88 -24.11 -12.04
C TYR A 142 20.13 -23.67 -11.27
N ASN A 143 20.12 -22.45 -10.70
CA ASN A 143 21.27 -21.91 -9.97
C ASN A 143 21.04 -21.89 -8.45
N GLN A 144 20.05 -22.62 -7.93
CA GLN A 144 19.65 -22.57 -6.53
C GLN A 144 20.80 -22.80 -5.53
N TYR A 145 21.78 -23.64 -5.88
CA TYR A 145 22.95 -23.94 -5.07
C TYR A 145 24.06 -22.88 -5.16
N HIS A 146 24.00 -21.99 -6.14
CA HIS A 146 25.00 -20.94 -6.39
C HIS A 146 24.58 -19.57 -5.88
N LEU A 147 23.28 -19.33 -5.70
CA LEU A 147 22.72 -18.03 -5.29
C LEU A 147 23.24 -17.56 -3.91
N TYR A 148 23.48 -18.49 -2.99
CA TYR A 148 24.05 -18.19 -1.68
C TYR A 148 25.47 -17.59 -1.74
N PHE A 149 26.26 -17.99 -2.74
CA PHE A 149 27.66 -17.57 -2.91
C PHE A 149 27.82 -16.23 -3.61
N VAL A 150 26.73 -15.57 -3.98
CA VAL A 150 26.76 -14.18 -4.44
C VAL A 150 27.42 -13.32 -3.35
N PRO A 151 28.36 -12.41 -3.70
CA PRO A 151 29.02 -11.54 -2.72
C PRO A 151 28.01 -10.83 -1.82
N ASN A 152 28.29 -10.74 -0.51
CA ASN A 152 27.32 -10.25 0.47
C ASN A 152 26.83 -8.82 0.18
N HIS A 153 27.70 -7.95 -0.34
CA HIS A 153 27.33 -6.60 -0.79
C HIS A 153 26.46 -6.58 -2.06
N LEU A 154 26.36 -7.68 -2.82
CA LEU A 154 25.48 -7.80 -3.98
C LEU A 154 24.17 -8.51 -3.67
N LYS A 155 24.08 -9.27 -2.56
CA LYS A 155 22.86 -9.99 -2.17
C LYS A 155 21.67 -9.05 -2.06
N ALA A 156 21.82 -7.94 -1.34
CA ALA A 156 20.76 -6.96 -1.16
C ALA A 156 20.37 -6.24 -2.46
N ALA A 157 21.34 -5.92 -3.32
CA ALA A 157 21.06 -5.40 -4.66
C ALA A 157 20.27 -6.42 -5.49
N LEU A 158 20.71 -7.68 -5.55
CA LEU A 158 20.00 -8.76 -6.26
C LEU A 158 18.55 -8.91 -5.76
N ILE A 159 18.34 -8.93 -4.44
CA ILE A 159 16.99 -9.00 -3.84
C ILE A 159 16.12 -7.83 -4.31
N ARG A 160 16.66 -6.60 -4.34
CA ARG A 160 15.98 -5.41 -4.86
C ARG A 160 15.63 -5.56 -6.34
N TYR A 161 16.60 -5.93 -7.19
CA TYR A 161 16.37 -6.08 -8.64
C TYR A 161 15.28 -7.12 -8.92
N VAL A 162 15.33 -8.28 -8.26
CA VAL A 162 14.29 -9.31 -8.40
C VAL A 162 12.95 -8.80 -7.89
N GLY A 163 12.91 -8.12 -6.75
CA GLY A 163 11.68 -7.59 -6.18
C GLY A 163 10.97 -6.55 -7.04
N ILE A 164 11.73 -5.77 -7.81
CA ILE A 164 11.21 -4.74 -8.72
C ILE A 164 10.88 -5.32 -10.11
N ALA A 165 11.78 -6.14 -10.69
CA ALA A 165 11.65 -6.61 -12.07
C ALA A 165 10.74 -7.84 -12.23
N SER A 166 10.64 -8.70 -11.20
CA SER A 166 9.81 -9.90 -11.27
C SER A 166 8.33 -9.55 -11.17
N GLU A 167 7.53 -10.03 -12.12
CA GLU A 167 6.07 -9.89 -12.07
C GLU A 167 5.47 -10.50 -10.79
N ALA A 168 6.02 -11.60 -10.28
CA ALA A 168 5.54 -12.24 -9.06
C ALA A 168 6.16 -11.66 -7.78
N GLY A 169 7.19 -10.82 -7.89
CA GLY A 169 8.06 -10.44 -6.78
C GLY A 169 8.99 -11.59 -6.33
N LEU A 170 9.73 -11.35 -5.25
CA LEU A 170 10.59 -12.34 -4.60
C LEU A 170 9.77 -13.19 -3.61
N SER A 171 9.86 -14.51 -3.63
CA SER A 171 9.19 -15.35 -2.61
C SER A 171 10.02 -15.52 -1.34
N LEU A 172 9.42 -16.02 -0.25
CA LEU A 172 10.18 -16.39 0.96
C LEU A 172 11.24 -17.46 0.67
N SER A 173 10.91 -18.44 -0.17
CA SER A 173 11.86 -19.48 -0.61
C SER A 173 13.04 -18.88 -1.38
N ASP A 174 12.81 -17.89 -2.23
CA ASP A 174 13.85 -17.18 -2.96
C ASP A 174 14.79 -16.43 -2.02
N LEU A 175 14.24 -15.78 -0.98
CA LEU A 175 15.05 -15.11 0.05
C LEU A 175 15.92 -16.10 0.82
N LYS A 176 15.40 -17.30 1.11
CA LYS A 176 16.17 -18.39 1.73
C LYS A 176 17.31 -18.87 0.83
N LEU A 177 17.10 -19.01 -0.48
CA LEU A 177 18.16 -19.40 -1.42
C LEU A 177 19.33 -18.42 -1.47
N ILE A 178 19.07 -17.13 -1.24
CA ILE A 178 20.10 -16.07 -1.28
C ILE A 178 20.82 -15.93 0.08
N LEU A 179 20.08 -16.07 1.19
CA LEU A 179 20.58 -15.76 2.53
C LEU A 179 21.03 -16.99 3.34
N LEU A 180 20.55 -18.18 3.00
CA LEU A 180 20.88 -19.41 3.71
C LEU A 180 21.77 -20.31 2.84
N PRO A 181 22.76 -20.99 3.44
CA PRO A 181 23.57 -21.96 2.74
C PRO A 181 22.70 -23.09 2.17
N PRO A 182 23.05 -23.67 1.00
CA PRO A 182 22.33 -24.81 0.46
C PRO A 182 22.43 -26.03 1.38
N PRO A 183 21.46 -26.96 1.34
CA PRO A 183 21.55 -28.22 2.08
C PRO A 183 22.81 -28.99 1.68
N ASP A 184 23.37 -29.76 2.61
CA ASP A 184 24.52 -30.66 2.41
C ASP A 184 25.87 -29.99 2.04
N THR A 185 25.95 -28.66 2.12
CA THR A 185 27.19 -27.91 1.77
C THR A 185 28.18 -27.84 2.94
N PHE A 186 27.67 -27.84 4.17
CA PHE A 186 28.45 -27.73 5.40
C PHE A 186 27.98 -28.79 6.39
N ASP A 187 28.91 -29.33 7.19
CA ASP A 187 28.57 -30.25 8.29
C ASP A 187 27.57 -29.60 9.24
N GLU A 188 26.68 -30.37 9.88
CA GLU A 188 25.58 -29.81 10.70
C GLU A 188 26.06 -28.83 11.80
N THR A 189 27.30 -28.97 12.27
CA THR A 189 27.90 -28.06 13.25
C THR A 189 28.30 -26.71 12.63
N GLU A 190 28.85 -26.71 11.41
CA GLU A 190 29.16 -25.51 10.63
C GLU A 190 27.90 -24.88 10.01
N LEU A 191 26.94 -25.70 9.60
CA LEU A 191 25.65 -25.25 9.12
C LEU A 191 24.95 -24.48 10.24
N ASN A 192 24.99 -24.96 11.48
CA ASN A 192 24.44 -24.24 12.64
C ASN A 192 25.12 -22.90 12.94
N SER A 193 26.40 -22.72 12.60
CA SER A 193 27.11 -21.43 12.81
C SER A 193 26.91 -20.47 11.63
N LEU A 194 26.89 -20.97 10.39
CA LEU A 194 26.66 -20.19 9.16
C LEU A 194 25.19 -19.85 8.93
N THR A 195 24.25 -20.74 9.31
CA THR A 195 22.81 -20.42 9.33
C THR A 195 22.43 -19.50 10.49
N ALA A 196 23.27 -19.39 11.53
CA ALA A 196 22.94 -18.59 12.70
C ALA A 196 23.09 -17.09 12.47
N SER A 197 23.92 -16.64 11.51
CA SER A 197 24.21 -15.21 11.33
C SER A 197 24.97 -14.90 10.03
N ASN A 198 24.47 -13.95 9.24
CA ASN A 198 25.18 -13.27 8.15
C ASN A 198 25.57 -11.86 8.63
N PRO A 199 26.69 -11.70 9.36
CA PRO A 199 27.07 -10.40 9.94
C PRO A 199 27.54 -9.39 8.90
N GLU A 200 27.88 -9.82 7.69
CA GLU A 200 28.33 -8.96 6.60
C GLU A 200 27.17 -8.29 5.84
N VAL A 201 25.95 -8.81 5.98
CA VAL A 201 24.76 -8.28 5.32
C VAL A 201 24.10 -7.26 6.25
N ASN A 202 24.45 -5.99 6.03
CA ASN A 202 24.00 -4.87 6.88
C ASN A 202 22.74 -4.18 6.36
N TYR A 203 22.29 -4.51 5.15
CA TYR A 203 21.11 -3.90 4.55
C TYR A 203 20.26 -4.94 3.81
N LEU A 204 18.95 -4.76 3.86
CA LEU A 204 17.97 -5.62 3.22
C LEU A 204 16.92 -4.78 2.53
N ASP A 205 16.81 -4.94 1.22
CA ASP A 205 15.86 -4.18 0.41
C ASP A 205 14.80 -5.10 -0.19
N LEU A 206 13.58 -5.04 0.36
CA LEU A 206 12.43 -5.85 -0.07
C LEU A 206 11.45 -5.04 -0.93
N SER A 207 11.92 -3.95 -1.54
CA SER A 207 11.10 -3.08 -2.40
C SER A 207 10.35 -3.91 -3.45
N GLY A 208 9.02 -3.74 -3.51
CA GLY A 208 8.16 -4.42 -4.49
C GLY A 208 7.75 -5.85 -4.13
N SER A 209 8.43 -6.47 -3.15
CA SER A 209 8.10 -7.81 -2.63
C SER A 209 7.41 -7.77 -1.27
N ALA A 210 7.76 -6.79 -0.44
CA ALA A 210 7.16 -6.59 0.89
C ALA A 210 5.63 -6.46 0.79
N CYS A 211 4.92 -7.24 1.60
CA CYS A 211 3.45 -7.30 1.67
C CYS A 211 2.75 -7.72 0.36
N ARG A 212 3.48 -8.06 -0.70
CA ARG A 212 2.96 -8.56 -1.98
C ARG A 212 3.19 -10.05 -2.10
N SER A 213 4.46 -10.46 -2.15
CA SER A 213 4.91 -11.84 -2.30
C SER A 213 5.47 -12.42 -1.00
N ILE A 214 5.88 -11.55 -0.06
CA ILE A 214 6.37 -11.94 1.27
C ILE A 214 5.60 -11.18 2.34
N LYS A 215 5.05 -11.89 3.32
CA LYS A 215 4.37 -11.27 4.46
C LYS A 215 5.39 -10.82 5.51
N LEU A 216 5.09 -9.74 6.22
CA LEU A 216 5.97 -9.26 7.31
C LEU A 216 6.16 -10.27 8.43
N LYS A 217 5.16 -11.14 8.67
CA LYS A 217 5.31 -12.26 9.60
C LYS A 217 6.38 -13.24 9.12
N GLU A 218 6.37 -13.61 7.85
CA GLU A 218 7.36 -14.53 7.26
C GLU A 218 8.78 -13.93 7.31
N ILE A 219 8.89 -12.61 7.12
CA ILE A 219 10.16 -11.88 7.30
C ILE A 219 10.61 -11.92 8.75
N SER A 220 9.69 -11.70 9.71
CA SER A 220 9.98 -11.80 11.15
C SER A 220 10.48 -13.19 11.53
N ASP A 221 9.80 -14.23 11.04
CA ASP A 221 10.13 -15.63 11.35
C ASP A 221 11.47 -16.04 10.70
N LEU A 222 11.82 -15.47 9.53
CA LEU A 222 13.12 -15.71 8.88
C LEU A 222 14.27 -14.97 9.57
N LEU A 223 14.09 -13.70 9.91
CA LEU A 223 15.14 -12.88 10.53
C LEU A 223 15.37 -13.28 11.99
N PHE A 224 14.32 -13.71 12.68
CA PHE A 224 14.31 -14.04 14.10
C PHE A 224 13.64 -15.42 14.30
N PRO A 225 14.29 -16.51 13.86
CA PRO A 225 13.77 -17.85 14.03
C PRO A 225 13.55 -18.16 15.51
N ALA A 226 12.40 -18.73 15.83
CA ALA A 226 12.15 -19.27 17.17
C ALA A 226 13.08 -20.47 17.41
N ARG A 227 13.61 -20.59 18.63
CA ARG A 227 14.27 -21.82 19.04
C ARG A 227 13.17 -22.88 19.12
N GLU A 228 13.30 -23.95 18.36
CA GLU A 228 12.65 -25.20 18.75
C GLU A 228 13.35 -25.62 20.04
N ASP A 229 12.72 -25.34 21.17
CA ASP A 229 13.10 -25.99 22.42
C ASP A 229 13.07 -27.49 22.13
N GLN A 230 14.20 -28.16 22.34
CA GLN A 230 14.23 -29.62 22.29
C GLN A 230 13.06 -30.13 23.14
N PRO A 231 12.29 -31.12 22.67
CA PRO A 231 11.26 -31.69 23.51
C PRO A 231 11.94 -32.14 24.78
N THR A 232 11.50 -31.57 25.90
CA THR A 232 11.73 -32.04 27.27
C THR A 232 11.12 -33.44 27.39
N THR A 233 11.73 -34.38 26.70
CA THR A 233 11.54 -35.79 26.91
C THR A 233 12.53 -36.15 27.98
N GLU A 234 11.97 -36.54 29.12
CA GLU A 234 12.63 -36.95 30.36
C GLU A 234 12.88 -35.82 31.34
N LEU A 235 11.98 -35.77 32.33
CA LEU A 235 12.21 -35.27 33.69
C LEU A 235 13.64 -35.54 34.13
N GLN A 236 14.53 -34.57 33.92
CA GLN A 236 15.86 -34.60 34.51
C GLN A 236 15.74 -34.05 35.93
N GLU A 237 15.30 -34.90 36.86
CA GLU A 237 15.47 -34.71 38.30
C GLU A 237 16.98 -34.74 38.61
N SER A 238 17.67 -33.62 38.41
CA SER A 238 19.05 -33.45 38.84
C SER A 238 19.22 -32.02 39.35
N TRP A 239 19.46 -31.90 40.66
CA TRP A 239 19.65 -30.64 41.38
C TRP A 239 21.00 -29.95 41.08
N ASP A 240 21.61 -30.20 39.92
CA ASP A 240 22.85 -29.59 39.43
C ASP A 240 22.68 -28.99 38.02
N ALA A 241 21.51 -28.40 37.73
CA ALA A 241 21.36 -27.57 36.53
C ALA A 241 22.14 -26.26 36.73
N SER A 242 23.40 -26.23 36.28
CA SER A 242 24.12 -24.97 36.06
C SER A 242 23.20 -24.04 35.29
N ASP A 243 22.88 -22.87 35.86
CA ASP A 243 22.02 -21.84 35.28
C ASP A 243 22.29 -21.74 33.78
N SER A 244 21.43 -22.35 32.96
CA SER A 244 21.54 -22.24 31.51
C SER A 244 21.16 -20.81 31.17
N ILE A 245 22.18 -19.96 31.06
CA ILE A 245 22.06 -18.56 30.66
C ILE A 245 21.22 -18.56 29.38
N PRO A 246 20.06 -17.88 29.34
CA PRO A 246 19.25 -17.84 28.14
C PRO A 246 20.08 -17.18 27.03
N SER A 247 20.54 -18.01 26.10
CA SER A 247 21.27 -17.56 24.92
C SER A 247 20.40 -16.58 24.15
N PRO A 248 20.93 -15.43 23.68
CA PRO A 248 20.14 -14.46 22.94
C PRO A 248 19.52 -15.11 21.68
N PRO A 249 18.31 -14.67 21.25
CA PRO A 249 17.66 -15.24 20.08
C PRO A 249 18.58 -15.14 18.85
N ARG A 250 18.74 -16.27 18.14
CA ARG A 250 19.52 -16.29 16.89
C ARG A 250 18.90 -15.30 15.91
N THR A 251 19.71 -14.40 15.39
CA THR A 251 19.28 -13.36 14.44
C THR A 251 20.04 -13.58 13.16
N LEU A 252 19.33 -13.82 12.05
CA LEU A 252 19.94 -14.12 10.76
C LEU A 252 20.82 -12.96 10.28
N LEU A 253 20.43 -11.72 10.55
CA LEU A 253 21.13 -10.50 10.14
C LEU A 253 21.39 -9.61 11.37
N PRO A 254 22.37 -9.94 12.24
CA PRO A 254 22.54 -9.22 13.51
C PRO A 254 22.99 -7.76 13.33
N ASN A 255 23.63 -7.44 12.21
CA ASN A 255 24.14 -6.10 11.90
C ASN A 255 23.21 -5.35 10.92
N LEU A 256 21.94 -5.75 10.81
CA LEU A 256 20.99 -5.09 9.92
C LEU A 256 20.72 -3.65 10.39
N THR A 257 21.13 -2.69 9.57
CA THR A 257 21.00 -1.25 9.83
C THR A 257 20.02 -0.59 8.86
N HIS A 258 19.90 -1.10 7.64
CA HIS A 258 19.02 -0.53 6.60
C HIS A 258 17.97 -1.56 6.16
N LEU A 259 16.70 -1.16 6.20
CA LEU A 259 15.59 -2.00 5.77
C LEU A 259 14.64 -1.21 4.87
N SER A 260 14.46 -1.66 3.63
CA SER A 260 13.41 -1.12 2.76
C SER A 260 12.22 -2.06 2.74
N LEU A 261 11.05 -1.51 3.09
CA LEU A 261 9.74 -2.15 2.96
C LEU A 261 8.87 -1.40 1.95
N ALA A 262 9.49 -0.72 0.97
CA ALA A 262 8.79 0.05 -0.05
C ALA A 262 7.79 -0.83 -0.82
N LEU A 263 6.55 -0.34 -0.94
CA LEU A 263 5.48 -1.09 -1.57
C LEU A 263 5.35 -0.71 -3.04
N HIS A 264 4.94 -1.67 -3.87
CA HIS A 264 4.47 -1.33 -5.21
C HIS A 264 3.14 -0.54 -5.07
N PRO A 265 2.97 0.65 -5.70
CA PRO A 265 1.78 1.49 -5.52
C PRO A 265 0.46 0.75 -5.77
N GLY A 266 0.44 -0.17 -6.75
CA GLY A 266 -0.72 -1.01 -7.05
C GLY A 266 -1.10 -2.05 -5.98
N HIS A 267 -0.26 -2.27 -4.96
CA HIS A 267 -0.45 -3.31 -3.93
C HIS A 267 -0.40 -2.77 -2.48
N ALA A 268 -0.51 -1.45 -2.29
CA ALA A 268 -0.40 -0.81 -0.99
C ALA A 268 -1.43 -1.31 0.06
N SER A 269 -2.60 -1.80 -0.38
CA SER A 269 -3.67 -2.28 0.50
C SER A 269 -3.32 -3.54 1.31
N SER A 270 -2.27 -4.26 0.93
CA SER A 270 -1.86 -5.49 1.61
C SER A 270 -0.97 -5.25 2.82
N ALA A 271 -0.52 -4.02 3.04
CA ALA A 271 0.34 -3.67 4.17
C ALA A 271 -0.39 -3.78 5.52
N SER A 272 0.35 -4.16 6.56
CA SER A 272 -0.17 -4.27 7.92
C SER A 272 0.73 -3.57 8.92
N TRP A 273 0.27 -2.41 9.40
CA TRP A 273 0.91 -1.68 10.50
C TRP A 273 1.01 -2.52 11.77
N LYS A 274 0.02 -3.37 12.06
CA LYS A 274 0.06 -4.31 13.19
C LYS A 274 1.25 -5.28 13.09
N GLN A 275 1.52 -5.81 11.90
CA GLN A 275 2.67 -6.70 11.70
C GLN A 275 4.00 -5.94 11.78
N LEU A 276 4.07 -4.73 11.19
CA LEU A 276 5.25 -3.88 11.34
C LEU A 276 5.56 -3.55 12.80
N LEU A 277 4.54 -3.21 13.58
CA LEU A 277 4.66 -2.95 15.02
C LEU A 277 5.07 -4.19 15.82
N SER A 278 4.72 -5.40 15.38
CA SER A 278 5.19 -6.64 16.01
C SER A 278 6.64 -6.98 15.67
N LEU A 279 7.13 -6.50 14.51
CA LEU A 279 8.50 -6.70 14.05
C LEU A 279 9.45 -5.65 14.62
N SER A 280 8.99 -4.40 14.78
CA SER A 280 9.85 -3.27 15.17
C SER A 280 10.62 -3.42 16.49
N PRO A 281 10.11 -4.07 17.56
CA PRO A 281 10.90 -4.28 18.79
C PRO A 281 12.12 -5.18 18.57
N LYS A 282 12.13 -6.00 17.52
CA LYS A 282 13.25 -6.89 17.17
C LYS A 282 14.30 -6.18 16.30
N LEU A 283 13.97 -5.03 15.70
CA LEU A 283 14.82 -4.28 14.79
C LEU A 283 15.57 -3.14 15.50
N THR A 284 16.26 -3.46 16.60
CA THR A 284 16.85 -2.44 17.49
C THR A 284 18.09 -1.74 16.90
N THR A 285 18.78 -2.36 15.94
CA THR A 285 19.98 -1.82 15.25
C THR A 285 19.65 -0.97 14.02
N LEU A 286 18.36 -0.83 13.68
CA LEU A 286 17.92 -0.22 12.43
C LEU A 286 18.05 1.32 12.50
N THR A 287 18.81 1.87 11.56
CA THR A 287 19.04 3.32 11.41
C THR A 287 18.32 3.90 10.20
N HIS A 288 18.08 3.10 9.15
CA HIS A 288 17.43 3.54 7.92
C HIS A 288 16.22 2.68 7.58
N LEU A 289 15.04 3.30 7.47
CA LEU A 289 13.79 2.63 7.13
C LEU A 289 13.13 3.31 5.93
N SER A 290 12.77 2.54 4.90
CA SER A 290 11.84 3.00 3.86
C SER A 290 10.47 2.37 4.05
N LEU A 291 9.46 3.23 4.19
CA LEU A 291 8.03 2.92 4.15
C LEU A 291 7.38 3.60 2.94
N ALA A 292 8.10 3.70 1.82
CA ALA A 292 7.56 4.31 0.61
C ALA A 292 6.28 3.57 0.15
N TYR A 293 5.27 4.34 -0.24
CA TYR A 293 3.95 3.91 -0.67
C TYR A 293 3.14 3.13 0.37
N TRP A 294 3.48 3.25 1.65
CA TRP A 294 2.67 2.67 2.71
C TRP A 294 1.32 3.39 2.82
N PRO A 295 0.23 2.62 3.04
CA PRO A 295 -1.07 3.22 3.30
C PRO A 295 -1.05 3.94 4.64
N GLU A 296 -2.06 4.77 4.84
CA GLU A 296 -2.27 5.48 6.10
C GLU A 296 -2.12 4.58 7.34
N PRO A 297 -1.38 5.05 8.38
CA PRO A 297 -1.22 4.36 9.65
C PRO A 297 -2.56 4.05 10.33
N CYS A 298 -2.91 2.75 10.34
CA CYS A 298 -4.18 2.25 10.88
C CYS A 298 -4.01 0.79 11.32
N LEU A 299 -4.47 0.48 12.54
CA LEU A 299 -4.46 -0.87 13.12
C LEU A 299 -5.62 -1.71 12.58
N THR A 300 -6.70 -1.06 12.13
CA THR A 300 -7.94 -1.73 11.72
C THR A 300 -8.40 -1.35 10.29
N PRO A 301 -7.54 -1.51 9.26
CA PRO A 301 -7.84 -1.02 7.91
C PRO A 301 -9.10 -1.65 7.28
N ARG A 302 -9.42 -2.90 7.65
CA ARG A 302 -10.59 -3.65 7.14
C ARG A 302 -11.93 -3.25 7.78
N SER A 303 -11.92 -2.49 8.88
CA SER A 303 -13.15 -2.03 9.55
C SER A 303 -13.50 -0.57 9.28
N ARG A 304 -12.80 0.12 8.37
CA ARG A 304 -13.09 1.52 8.01
C ARG A 304 -14.52 1.78 7.51
N LEU A 305 -15.18 0.74 6.97
CA LEU A 305 -16.58 0.77 6.53
C LEU A 305 -17.54 0.11 7.52
N ALA A 306 -17.01 -0.50 8.59
CA ALA A 306 -17.80 -1.19 9.59
C ALA A 306 -18.22 -0.21 10.69
N THR A 307 -19.47 -0.35 11.12
CA THR A 307 -20.08 0.53 12.11
C THR A 307 -20.86 -0.29 13.13
N VAL A 308 -20.78 0.07 14.41
CA VAL A 308 -21.57 -0.52 15.48
C VAL A 308 -22.73 0.41 15.81
N SER A 309 -23.94 -0.13 15.89
CA SER A 309 -25.10 0.58 16.42
C SER A 309 -25.17 0.43 17.94
N SER A 310 -25.15 1.55 18.66
CA SER A 310 -25.42 1.67 20.09
C SER A 310 -26.75 2.43 20.30
N PRO A 311 -27.43 2.30 21.45
CA PRO A 311 -28.62 3.07 21.78
C PRO A 311 -28.44 4.59 21.66
N GLN A 312 -27.22 5.12 21.77
CA GLN A 312 -26.91 6.54 21.59
C GLN A 312 -26.55 6.95 20.14
N GLY A 313 -26.38 6.00 19.21
CA GLY A 313 -26.00 6.31 17.83
C GLY A 313 -25.22 5.20 17.13
N ARG A 314 -24.86 5.43 15.86
CA ARG A 314 -24.04 4.52 15.05
C ARG A 314 -22.60 5.02 15.03
N TYR A 315 -21.68 4.24 15.57
CA TYR A 315 -20.26 4.58 15.72
C TYR A 315 -19.39 3.73 14.80
N ALA A 316 -18.21 4.22 14.41
CA ALA A 316 -17.26 3.44 13.64
C ALA A 316 -16.70 2.27 14.48
N TYR A 317 -16.59 1.07 13.90
CA TYR A 317 -16.12 -0.11 14.62
C TYR A 317 -14.64 0.02 15.05
N GLY A 318 -13.82 0.66 14.22
CA GLY A 318 -12.38 0.84 14.45
C GLY A 318 -11.99 2.16 15.11
N GLY A 319 -12.94 2.95 15.61
CA GLY A 319 -12.69 4.32 16.06
C GLY A 319 -12.56 5.33 14.91
N THR A 320 -11.86 4.96 13.83
CA THR A 320 -11.78 5.72 12.58
C THR A 320 -12.70 5.15 11.49
N ASN A 321 -13.29 6.03 10.67
CA ASN A 321 -14.14 5.70 9.53
C ASN A 321 -13.50 6.24 8.22
N LEU A 322 -14.08 5.89 7.06
CA LEU A 322 -13.58 6.32 5.73
C LEU A 322 -13.38 7.84 5.59
N TYR A 323 -14.14 8.64 6.32
CA TYR A 323 -14.14 10.10 6.25
C TYR A 323 -13.47 10.77 7.45
N SER A 324 -12.98 10.01 8.44
CA SER A 324 -12.40 10.56 9.68
C SER A 324 -11.29 11.57 9.42
N HIS A 325 -10.47 11.36 8.40
CA HIS A 325 -9.37 12.26 8.08
C HIS A 325 -9.75 13.40 7.14
N SER A 326 -10.79 13.23 6.31
CA SER A 326 -11.21 14.23 5.32
C SER A 326 -12.28 15.19 5.82
N LEU A 327 -13.13 14.75 6.76
CA LEU A 327 -14.18 15.56 7.38
C LEU A 327 -13.82 15.91 8.82
N ASP A 328 -13.42 14.92 9.61
CA ASP A 328 -13.26 15.10 11.07
C ASP A 328 -11.82 15.47 11.48
N HIS A 329 -10.86 15.44 10.54
CA HIS A 329 -9.43 15.67 10.77
C HIS A 329 -8.85 14.84 11.94
N ASP A 330 -9.43 13.66 12.20
CA ASP A 330 -9.07 12.81 13.33
C ASP A 330 -7.85 11.95 12.96
N TRP A 331 -6.67 12.30 13.48
CA TRP A 331 -5.42 11.58 13.26
C TRP A 331 -5.02 10.66 14.43
N SER A 332 -5.90 10.46 15.42
CA SER A 332 -5.58 9.77 16.68
C SER A 332 -4.96 8.38 16.50
N GLU A 333 -5.54 7.53 15.64
CA GLU A 333 -5.02 6.19 15.37
C GLU A 333 -3.64 6.24 14.68
N ALA A 334 -3.45 7.19 13.76
CA ALA A 334 -2.19 7.35 13.07
C ALA A 334 -1.08 7.82 14.01
N LEU A 335 -1.40 8.78 14.90
CA LEU A 335 -0.51 9.26 15.94
C LEU A 335 -0.14 8.16 16.93
N LEU A 336 -1.05 7.25 17.26
CA LEU A 336 -0.77 6.08 18.10
C LEU A 336 0.24 5.15 17.42
N VAL A 337 0.02 4.79 16.15
CA VAL A 337 0.92 3.91 15.38
C VAL A 337 2.31 4.51 15.27
N LEU A 338 2.41 5.80 14.90
CA LEU A 338 3.70 6.50 14.77
C LEU A 338 4.45 6.58 16.11
N ARG A 339 3.74 6.81 17.22
CA ARG A 339 4.33 6.83 18.56
C ARG A 339 4.82 5.46 19.01
N MET A 340 4.09 4.39 18.67
CA MET A 340 4.55 3.04 18.96
C MET A 340 5.80 2.68 18.15
N LEU A 341 5.85 3.10 16.87
CA LEU A 341 7.04 2.91 16.04
C LEU A 341 8.26 3.66 16.58
N SER A 342 8.10 4.92 16.97
CA SER A 342 9.21 5.73 17.48
C SER A 342 9.82 5.16 18.76
N LYS A 343 9.01 4.53 19.62
CA LYS A 343 9.49 3.86 20.83
C LYS A 343 10.34 2.64 20.52
N ASN A 344 9.99 1.89 19.48
CA ASN A 344 10.69 0.67 19.10
C ASN A 344 11.92 0.95 18.23
N LEU A 345 11.86 1.99 17.39
CA LEU A 345 12.89 2.36 16.41
C LEU A 345 13.65 3.63 16.84
N TYR A 346 14.12 3.66 18.09
CA TYR A 346 14.78 4.81 18.69
C TYR A 346 16.17 5.13 18.11
N ALA A 347 16.73 4.25 17.26
CA ALA A 347 18.00 4.41 16.57
C ALA A 347 17.84 5.01 15.16
N LEU A 348 16.61 5.28 14.72
CA LEU A 348 16.33 5.71 13.36
C LEU A 348 16.90 7.11 13.06
N GLU A 349 17.70 7.20 12.00
CA GLU A 349 18.34 8.41 11.50
C GLU A 349 17.76 8.83 10.14
N PHE A 350 17.24 7.87 9.37
CA PHE A 350 16.63 8.10 8.07
C PHE A 350 15.25 7.45 7.98
N LEU A 351 14.27 8.20 7.46
CA LEU A 351 12.93 7.70 7.16
C LEU A 351 12.47 8.13 5.77
N ASP A 352 12.11 7.16 4.93
CA ASP A 352 11.53 7.43 3.62
C ASP A 352 10.02 7.15 3.59
N LEU A 353 9.25 8.21 3.33
CA LEU A 353 7.79 8.22 3.21
C LEU A 353 7.37 8.69 1.81
N THR A 354 8.17 8.40 0.79
CA THR A 354 7.80 8.67 -0.61
C THR A 354 6.45 8.05 -0.94
N GLY A 355 5.54 8.79 -1.58
CA GLY A 355 4.22 8.28 -1.97
C GLY A 355 3.17 8.23 -0.85
N CYS A 356 3.51 8.73 0.34
CA CYS A 356 2.65 8.72 1.53
C CYS A 356 1.86 10.02 1.75
N CYS A 357 1.74 10.87 0.72
CA CYS A 357 1.08 12.19 0.80
C CYS A 357 -0.26 12.23 1.53
N PRO A 358 -1.18 11.26 1.35
CA PRO A 358 -2.50 11.31 1.99
C PRO A 358 -2.42 11.45 3.52
N TRP A 359 -1.36 10.97 4.16
CA TRP A 359 -1.21 11.01 5.61
C TRP A 359 -0.05 11.89 6.10
N PHE A 360 0.62 12.65 5.22
CA PHE A 360 1.57 13.68 5.65
C PHE A 360 1.02 14.65 6.72
N PRO A 361 -0.26 15.05 6.70
CA PRO A 361 -0.81 15.90 7.76
C PRO A 361 -0.68 15.29 9.17
N ALA A 362 -0.69 13.95 9.30
CA ALA A 362 -0.51 13.25 10.58
C ALA A 362 0.84 13.58 11.24
N LEU A 363 1.86 13.94 10.44
CA LEU A 363 3.20 14.29 10.93
C LEU A 363 3.25 15.64 11.65
N MET A 364 2.21 16.47 11.50
CA MET A 364 2.04 17.77 12.18
C MET A 364 0.82 17.79 13.10
N ALA A 365 -0.01 16.75 13.07
CA ALA A 365 -1.27 16.71 13.81
C ALA A 365 -1.01 16.60 15.32
N GLU A 366 -1.91 17.21 16.08
CA GLU A 366 -1.94 17.17 17.54
C GLU A 366 -3.38 16.88 17.97
N THR A 367 -3.55 15.89 18.84
CA THR A 367 -4.85 15.50 19.40
C THR A 367 -4.70 15.31 20.91
N GLY A 368 -5.00 16.37 21.67
CA GLY A 368 -4.78 16.37 23.12
C GLY A 368 -3.30 16.27 23.47
N HIS A 369 -2.88 15.16 24.07
CA HIS A 369 -1.46 14.90 24.40
C HIS A 369 -0.74 14.05 23.34
N ASP A 370 -1.43 13.70 22.26
CA ASP A 370 -0.93 12.83 21.22
C ASP A 370 -0.43 13.66 20.05
N PHE A 371 0.86 13.56 19.75
CA PHE A 371 1.50 14.22 18.60
C PHE A 371 2.79 13.48 18.21
N VAL A 372 3.29 13.75 17.01
CA VAL A 372 4.59 13.23 16.56
C VAL A 372 5.70 14.11 17.17
N ASN A 373 6.36 13.62 18.22
CA ASN A 373 7.42 14.37 18.87
C ASN A 373 8.75 14.25 18.10
N TRP A 374 9.00 15.23 17.23
CA TRP A 374 10.20 15.33 16.41
C TRP A 374 11.45 15.78 17.15
N ALA A 375 11.34 16.27 18.39
CA ALA A 375 12.48 16.72 19.19
C ALA A 375 13.03 15.62 20.12
N ASP A 376 12.21 14.63 20.46
CA ASP A 376 12.56 13.56 21.42
C ASP A 376 12.48 12.17 20.76
N HIS A 377 11.29 11.57 20.70
CA HIS A 377 11.10 10.21 20.17
C HIS A 377 11.60 10.01 18.74
N TRP A 378 11.39 11.00 17.86
CA TRP A 378 11.90 11.01 16.49
C TRP A 378 13.11 11.94 16.33
N GLY A 379 13.73 12.36 17.44
CA GLY A 379 14.80 13.37 17.48
C GLY A 379 16.10 12.96 16.79
N LYS A 380 16.34 11.66 16.59
CA LYS A 380 17.51 11.14 15.89
C LYS A 380 17.41 11.18 14.37
N ILE A 381 16.20 11.28 13.81
CA ILE A 381 16.02 11.40 12.36
C ILE A 381 16.72 12.67 11.88
N THR A 382 17.71 12.52 11.02
CA THR A 382 18.43 13.61 10.35
C THR A 382 18.02 13.77 8.90
N GLU A 383 17.44 12.75 8.28
CA GLU A 383 16.98 12.79 6.89
C GLU A 383 15.58 12.18 6.76
N LEU A 384 14.65 12.93 6.16
CA LEU A 384 13.26 12.53 5.95
C LEU A 384 12.89 12.75 4.48
N ARG A 385 12.41 11.72 3.78
CA ARG A 385 11.94 11.85 2.39
C ARG A 385 10.42 11.92 2.33
N LEU A 386 9.91 13.01 1.78
CA LEU A 386 8.48 13.33 1.60
C LEU A 386 8.16 13.63 0.13
N TYR A 387 8.63 12.77 -0.78
CA TYR A 387 8.25 12.86 -2.20
C TYR A 387 6.81 12.40 -2.39
N THR A 388 6.13 12.98 -3.38
CA THR A 388 4.75 12.63 -3.75
C THR A 388 4.63 11.24 -4.38
N GLY A 389 5.72 10.71 -4.91
CA GLY A 389 5.77 9.40 -5.57
C GLY A 389 5.21 9.41 -7.00
N TRP A 390 4.78 10.56 -7.51
CA TRP A 390 4.33 10.73 -8.89
C TRP A 390 4.37 12.21 -9.27
N THR A 391 4.67 12.51 -10.53
CA THR A 391 4.65 13.88 -11.06
C THR A 391 3.59 14.00 -12.16
N PRO A 392 2.91 15.17 -12.27
CA PRO A 392 1.93 15.39 -13.33
C PRO A 392 2.62 15.42 -14.70
N GLY A 393 2.10 14.64 -15.65
CA GLY A 393 2.51 14.67 -17.05
C GLY A 393 1.91 15.85 -17.83
N PRO A 394 2.24 15.99 -19.12
CA PRO A 394 1.70 17.07 -19.97
C PRO A 394 0.17 17.06 -20.01
N ASP A 395 -0.43 15.86 -20.05
CA ASP A 395 -1.88 15.66 -20.14
C ASP A 395 -2.59 15.60 -18.78
N ALA A 396 -1.89 15.90 -17.67
CA ALA A 396 -2.45 15.82 -16.33
C ALA A 396 -3.64 16.78 -16.16
N MET A 397 -4.72 16.26 -15.58
CA MET A 397 -5.95 17.00 -15.30
C MET A 397 -5.70 18.13 -14.28
N PRO A 398 -6.49 19.23 -14.29
CA PRO A 398 -6.35 20.30 -13.31
C PRO A 398 -6.44 19.82 -11.86
N SER A 399 -7.30 18.82 -11.59
CA SER A 399 -7.43 18.19 -10.27
C SER A 399 -6.19 17.40 -9.86
N GLU A 400 -5.52 16.71 -10.80
CA GLU A 400 -4.28 15.98 -10.54
C GLU A 400 -3.14 16.95 -10.23
N ARG A 401 -3.01 18.03 -11.03
CA ARG A 401 -2.04 19.10 -10.76
C ARG A 401 -2.28 19.77 -9.41
N LEU A 402 -3.54 19.97 -9.02
CA LEU A 402 -3.90 20.51 -7.71
C LEU A 402 -3.46 19.56 -6.59
N ARG A 403 -3.79 18.27 -6.67
CA ARG A 403 -3.39 17.27 -5.67
C ARG A 403 -1.88 17.15 -5.52
N TYR A 404 -1.14 17.24 -6.63
CA TYR A 404 0.31 17.28 -6.59
C TYR A 404 0.81 18.50 -5.80
N ARG A 405 0.32 19.71 -6.12
CA ARG A 405 0.70 20.94 -5.41
C ARG A 405 0.34 20.88 -3.93
N GLU A 406 -0.84 20.36 -3.59
CA GLU A 406 -1.26 20.15 -2.20
C GLU A 406 -0.31 19.21 -1.47
N GLY A 407 0.10 18.09 -2.09
CA GLY A 407 1.08 17.17 -1.53
C GLY A 407 2.44 17.82 -1.25
N VAL A 408 2.96 18.56 -2.24
CA VAL A 408 4.23 19.30 -2.10
C VAL A 408 4.15 20.39 -1.04
N GLN A 409 3.03 21.13 -0.98
CA GLN A 409 2.80 22.15 0.02
C GLN A 409 2.71 21.54 1.43
N THR A 410 1.99 20.43 1.57
CA THR A 410 1.91 19.71 2.85
C THR A 410 3.29 19.25 3.31
N ALA A 411 4.13 18.72 2.40
CA ALA A 411 5.51 18.36 2.73
C ALA A 411 6.37 19.56 3.19
N LYS A 412 6.19 20.75 2.57
CA LYS A 412 6.83 22.01 3.02
C LYS A 412 6.37 22.42 4.41
N ASP A 413 5.08 22.27 4.71
CA ASP A 413 4.54 22.61 6.01
C ASP A 413 5.04 21.65 7.09
N VAL A 414 5.17 20.35 6.78
CA VAL A 414 5.80 19.35 7.67
C VAL A 414 7.25 19.75 7.96
N GLU A 415 8.05 20.08 6.95
CA GLU A 415 9.42 20.55 7.13
C GLU A 415 9.50 21.76 8.08
N ARG A 416 8.62 22.76 7.88
CA ARG A 416 8.57 23.96 8.73
C ARG A 416 8.17 23.60 10.17
N HIS A 417 7.18 22.74 10.34
CA HIS A 417 6.72 22.28 11.65
C HIS A 417 7.85 21.56 12.42
N ILE A 418 8.55 20.62 11.77
CA ILE A 418 9.66 19.90 12.38
C ILE A 418 10.78 20.85 12.80
N ARG A 419 11.19 21.77 11.90
CA ARG A 419 12.23 22.77 12.21
C ARG A 419 11.86 23.68 13.38
N THR A 420 10.58 24.06 13.47
CA THR A 420 10.06 24.88 14.57
C THR A 420 10.10 24.09 15.88
N MET A 421 9.65 22.83 15.88
CA MET A 421 9.67 21.96 17.06
C MET A 421 11.10 21.66 17.55
N ARG A 422 12.06 21.58 16.63
CA ARG A 422 13.49 21.37 16.92
C ARG A 422 14.28 22.66 17.18
N ALA A 423 13.66 23.83 17.19
CA ALA A 423 14.39 25.10 17.36
C ALA A 423 15.24 25.09 18.65
N GLY A 424 16.56 24.88 18.51
CA GLY A 424 17.52 24.77 19.61
C GLY A 424 17.63 23.40 20.29
N LYS A 425 16.99 22.33 19.77
CA LYS A 425 17.00 20.98 20.36
C LYS A 425 17.20 19.89 19.30
N GLY A 426 18.03 18.89 19.60
CA GLY A 426 18.22 17.71 18.75
C GLY A 426 19.17 17.94 17.57
N ARG A 427 19.20 16.99 16.62
CA ARG A 427 20.05 17.04 15.43
C ARG A 427 19.37 17.84 14.31
N PHE A 428 20.17 18.43 13.43
CA PHE A 428 19.66 19.08 12.22
C PHE A 428 18.94 18.05 11.34
N ILE A 429 17.84 18.48 10.71
CA ILE A 429 17.06 17.63 9.79
C ILE A 429 17.05 18.21 8.39
N VAL A 430 17.32 17.34 7.42
CA VAL A 430 17.12 17.54 5.99
C VAL A 430 15.80 16.86 5.61
N VAL A 431 14.89 17.61 4.99
CA VAL A 431 13.65 17.07 4.45
C VAL A 431 13.72 17.15 2.94
N GLU A 432 13.82 16.00 2.29
CA GLU A 432 13.76 15.89 0.84
C GLU A 432 12.31 15.83 0.37
N ARG A 433 11.96 16.59 -0.67
CA ARG A 433 10.60 16.67 -1.22
C ARG A 433 10.67 17.20 -2.64
N ASP A 434 9.59 17.02 -3.40
CA ASP A 434 9.53 17.56 -4.76
C ASP A 434 9.59 19.10 -4.77
N SER A 435 10.12 19.66 -5.86
CA SER A 435 10.02 21.08 -6.14
C SER A 435 8.79 21.39 -6.98
N LEU A 436 8.23 22.60 -6.79
CA LEU A 436 7.22 23.14 -7.69
C LEU A 436 7.84 23.86 -8.89
N ASP A 437 9.15 24.12 -8.84
CA ASP A 437 9.89 24.81 -9.91
C ASP A 437 10.13 23.89 -11.12
N ASP A 438 9.89 22.59 -10.96
CA ASP A 438 10.05 21.55 -11.98
C ASP A 438 8.77 21.32 -12.84
N ILE A 439 7.74 22.17 -12.73
CA ILE A 439 6.45 22.07 -13.46
C ILE A 439 6.25 23.17 -14.49
#